data_AF-A0A1P8F5C7-F1
#
_entry.id   AF-A0A1P8F5C7-F1
#
_cell.length_a   1.000
_cell.length_b   1.000
_cell.length_c   1.000
_cell.angle_alpha   90.00
_cell.angle_beta   90.00
_cell.angle_gamma   90.00
#
_symmetry.space_group_name_H-M   'P 1'
#
loop_
_entity.id
_entity.type
_entity.pdbx_description
1 polymer ?
#
loop_
_entity_poly.entity_id
_entity_poly.type
_entity_poly.pdbx_seq_one_letter_code
_entity_poly.pdbx_strand_id
1 'polypeptide(L)' 'MEHDFNGVWSPKFYGSTTIGERGQMVIPAEARKDFDITPASKLLVFGSGGQSRKHHRVSDQGIRNAQGA' A
#
# COMPACT_ATOMS: atom_id res chain seq x y z
N MET A 1 -8.47 17.79 -10.34
CA MET A 1 -8.64 16.34 -10.57
C MET A 1 -8.02 16.06 -11.92
N GLU A 2 -6.80 15.52 -11.91
CA GLU A 2 -6.05 15.25 -13.13
C GLU A 2 -6.59 13.94 -13.72
N HIS A 3 -7.22 14.03 -14.89
CA HIS A 3 -7.77 12.91 -15.64
C HIS A 3 -6.88 12.70 -16.86
N ASP A 4 -6.08 11.64 -16.83
CA ASP A 4 -5.24 11.25 -17.95
C ASP A 4 -6.07 10.41 -18.93
N PHE A 5 -6.25 10.95 -20.14
CA PHE A 5 -7.18 10.52 -21.19
C PHE A 5 -6.87 9.16 -21.88
N ASN A 6 -6.11 8.26 -21.24
CA ASN A 6 -5.69 6.97 -21.83
C ASN A 6 -6.27 5.71 -21.14
N GLY A 7 -7.23 5.85 -20.23
CA GLY A 7 -7.98 4.70 -19.66
C GLY A 7 -7.17 3.74 -18.79
N VAL A 8 -5.88 4.01 -18.55
CA VAL A 8 -5.04 3.24 -17.62
C VAL A 8 -5.15 3.88 -16.24
N TRP A 9 -5.84 3.21 -15.32
CA TRP A 9 -5.83 3.60 -13.91
C TRP A 9 -4.48 3.22 -13.30
N SER A 10 -3.58 4.19 -13.16
CA SER A 10 -2.35 4.00 -12.41
C SER A 10 -2.66 3.98 -10.91
N PRO A 11 -2.37 2.88 -10.19
CA PRO A 11 -2.61 2.85 -8.76
C PRO A 11 -1.74 3.88 -8.06
N LYS A 12 -2.33 4.72 -7.20
CA LYS A 12 -1.58 5.63 -6.34
C LYS A 12 -0.78 4.82 -5.33
N PHE A 13 0.52 5.07 -5.24
CA PHE A 13 1.39 4.47 -4.23
C PHE A 13 1.32 5.28 -2.93
N TYR A 14 0.84 4.65 -1.85
CA TYR A 14 0.67 5.30 -0.54
C TYR A 14 1.85 5.09 0.42
N GLY A 15 2.88 4.37 -0.01
CA GLY A 15 4.03 4.00 0.82
C GLY A 15 4.13 2.50 1.10
N SER A 16 5.16 2.12 1.86
CA SER A 16 5.38 0.76 2.34
C SER A 16 5.16 0.69 3.86
N THR A 17 4.72 -0.46 4.35
CA THR A 17 4.60 -0.77 5.78
C THR A 17 5.15 -2.16 6.03
N THR A 18 5.60 -2.40 7.25
CA THR A 18 5.96 -3.73 7.72
C THR A 18 4.74 -4.42 8.33
N ILE A 19 4.77 -5.75 8.34
CA ILE A 19 3.81 -6.59 9.06
C ILE A 19 4.43 -6.92 10.42
N GLY A 20 3.68 -6.67 11.48
CA GLY A 20 4.08 -7.04 12.85
C GLY A 20 3.94 -8.54 13.10
N GLU A 21 4.48 -9.00 14.22
CA GLU A 21 4.53 -10.44 14.58
C GLU A 21 3.17 -11.14 14.61
N ARG A 22 2.08 -10.40 14.87
CA ARG A 22 0.72 -10.95 14.91
C ARG A 22 -0.03 -10.80 13.60
N GLY A 23 0.66 -10.44 12.51
CA GLY A 23 0.06 -10.24 11.19
C GLY A 23 -0.67 -8.89 11.04
N GLN A 24 -0.52 -7.97 11.99
CA GLN A 24 -1.09 -6.63 11.93
C GLN A 24 -0.20 -5.68 11.10
N MET A 25 -0.81 -4.71 10.43
CA MET A 25 -0.10 -3.67 9.67
C MET A 25 -0.78 -2.31 9.84
N VAL A 26 -0.05 -1.24 9.60
CA VAL A 26 -0.58 0.12 9.63
C VAL A 26 -1.02 0.54 8.22
N ILE A 27 -2.19 1.16 8.12
CA ILE A 27 -2.63 1.81 6.88
C ILE A 27 -1.96 3.19 6.82
N PRO A 28 -1.20 3.52 5.75
CA PRO A 28 -0.55 4.83 5.59
C PRO A 28 -1.52 6.00 5.76
N ALA A 29 -1.05 7.10 6.34
CA ALA A 29 -1.91 8.23 6.71
C ALA A 29 -2.64 8.84 5.50
N GLU A 30 -2.00 8.92 4.33
CA GLU A 30 -2.63 9.40 3.10
C GLU A 30 -3.71 8.45 2.59
N ALA A 31 -3.48 7.13 2.64
CA ALA A 31 -4.50 6.15 2.28
C ALA A 31 -5.73 6.27 3.18
N ARG A 32 -5.54 6.53 4.48
CA ARG A 32 -6.66 6.77 5.39
C ARG A 32 -7.49 7.98 4.99
N LYS A 33 -6.87 9.06 4.50
CA LYS A 33 -7.57 10.26 4.05
C LYS A 33 -8.31 10.03 2.73
N ASP A 34 -7.62 9.44 1.75
CA ASP A 34 -8.17 9.27 0.40
C ASP A 34 -9.32 8.24 0.36
N PHE A 35 -9.30 7.25 1.27
CA PHE A 35 -10.34 6.23 1.40
C PHE A 35 -11.28 6.44 2.60
N ASP A 36 -11.18 7.57 3.29
CA ASP A 36 -11.99 7.93 4.47
C ASP A 36 -12.07 6.81 5.53
N ILE A 37 -10.91 6.23 5.84
CA ILE A 37 -10.79 5.14 6.83
C ILE A 37 -10.67 5.74 8.23
N THR A 38 -11.67 5.49 9.05
CA THR A 38 -11.76 5.98 10.43
C THR A 38 -11.52 4.86 11.45
N PRO A 39 -11.30 5.18 12.74
CA PRO A 39 -11.43 4.19 13.79
C PRO A 39 -12.78 3.46 13.67
N ALA A 40 -12.78 2.16 13.96
CA ALA A 40 -13.92 1.25 13.82
C ALA A 40 -14.41 0.94 12.38
N SER A 41 -13.76 1.46 11.33
CA SER A 41 -14.02 1.00 9.96
C SER A 41 -13.79 -0.51 9.84
N LYS A 42 -14.75 -1.21 9.23
CA LYS A 42 -14.62 -2.64 8.91
C LYS A 42 -14.09 -2.78 7.49
N LEU A 43 -13.04 -3.58 7.33
CA LEU A 43 -12.40 -3.82 6.04
C LEU A 43 -12.69 -5.25 5.60
N LEU A 44 -13.06 -5.43 4.34
CA LEU A 44 -13.13 -6.74 3.70
C LEU A 44 -11.75 -7.06 3.11
N VAL A 45 -11.25 -8.25 3.41
CA VAL A 45 -9.96 -8.74 2.89
C VAL A 45 -10.23 -9.89 1.94
N PHE A 46 -9.88 -9.72 0.68
CA PHE A 46 -10.00 -10.74 -0.35
C PHE A 46 -8.61 -11.23 -0.74
N GLY A 47 -8.40 -12.56 -0.74
CA GLY A 47 -7.24 -13.19 -1.32
C GLY A 47 -7.59 -13.76 -2.68
N SER A 48 -6.93 -13.30 -3.75
CA SER A 48 -6.99 -14.00 -5.03
C SER A 48 -5.92 -15.09 -5.01
N GLY A 49 -6.34 -16.35 -5.05
CA GLY A 49 -5.46 -17.50 -5.22
C GLY A 49 -4.87 -17.52 -6.63
N GLY A 50 -3.87 -16.68 -6.87
CA GLY A 50 -3.22 -16.53 -8.16
C GLY A 50 -1.71 -16.46 -7.98
N GLN A 51 -1.04 -17.58 -8.19
CA GLN A 51 0.41 -17.67 -8.23
C GLN A 51 0.92 -16.82 -9.41
N SER A 52 1.36 -15.58 -9.15
CA SER A 52 2.25 -14.85 -10.06
C SER A 52 3.29 -14.12 -9.22
N ARG A 53 4.37 -14.84 -8.92
CA ARG A 53 5.55 -14.30 -8.25
C ARG A 53 6.26 -13.34 -9.19
N LYS A 54 5.96 -12.05 -9.07
CA LYS A 54 6.94 -10.98 -9.30
C LYS A 54 7.25 -10.32 -7.97
N HIS A 55 7.96 -11.04 -7.09
CA HIS A 55 8.51 -10.43 -5.88
C HIS A 55 9.58 -9.40 -6.29
N HIS A 56 9.21 -8.13 -6.41
CA HIS A 56 10.16 -7.05 -6.14
C HIS A 56 10.38 -7.05 -4.63
N ARG A 57 11.36 -7.83 -4.16
CA ARG A 57 11.82 -7.74 -2.78
C ARG A 57 12.54 -6.39 -2.64
N VAL A 58 11.85 -5.38 -2.16
CA VAL A 58 12.51 -4.16 -1.67
C VAL A 58 13.23 -4.57 -0.39
N SER A 59 14.56 -4.54 -0.41
CA SER A 59 15.37 -4.81 0.78
C SER A 59 15.18 -3.70 1.81
N ASP A 60 15.30 -4.01 3.11
CA ASP A 60 15.21 -3.01 4.20
C ASP A 60 16.23 -1.87 4.03
N GLN A 61 17.31 -2.09 3.29
CA GLN A 61 18.27 -1.06 2.91
C GLN A 61 17.67 0.00 1.97
N GLY A 62 16.79 -0.40 1.04
CA GLY A 62 16.13 0.53 0.11
C GLY A 62 15.11 1.44 0.80
N ILE A 63 14.47 0.98 1.87
CA ILE A 63 13.53 1.78 2.66
C ILE A 63 14.27 2.86 3.46
N ARG A 64 15.43 2.53 4.06
CA ARG A 64 16.23 3.48 4.84
C ARG A 64 16.81 4.62 3.99
N ASN A 65 17.20 4.34 2.75
CA ASN A 65 17.79 5.35 1.86
C ASN A 65 16.77 6.39 1.35
N ALA A 66 15.45 6.10 1.40
CA ALA A 66 14.40 7.02 0.95
C ALA A 66 13.97 8.04 2.02
N GLN A 67 14.34 7.83 3.29
CA GLN A 67 13.97 8.71 4.42
C GLN A 67 15.15 9.55 4.93
N GLY A 68 16.30 9.50 4.25
CA GLY A 68 17.55 10.16 4.65
C GLY A 68 18.16 11.10 3.60
N ALA A 69 17.36 11.61 2.66
CA ALA A 69 17.78 12.64 1.69
C ALA A 69 16.99 13.93 1.90
#